data_AF-A0A150II45-F1
#
_entry.id   AF-A0A150II45-F1
#
_cell.length_a   1.000
_cell.length_b   1.000
_cell.length_c   1.000
_cell.angle_alpha   90.00
_cell.angle_beta   90.00
_cell.angle_gamma   90.00
#
_symmetry.space_group_name_H-M   'P 1'
#
loop_
_entity.id
_entity.type
_entity.pdbx_description
1 polymer ?
#
loop_
_entity_poly.entity_id
_entity_poly.type
_entity_poly.pdbx_seq_one_letter_code
_entity_poly.pdbx_strand_id
1 'polypeptide(L)'
;MKRTLFFGIALIAILLFAGCATKTETPPQKETPTEKPVEEKPIEDTKPSTPPAEKPVEETKPTPTTSIWKADGIITQNEYRNSREFGNGRFTLYWSNDEEFLYMAIRGQTSGWVSIGFEPTQAMRDADMIFG
;
A
#
# COMPACT_ATOMS: atom_id res chain seq x y z
N MET A 1 16.85 -33.98 -54.85
CA MET A 1 16.61 -32.64 -55.45
C MET A 1 15.29 -32.11 -54.87
N LYS A 2 15.24 -31.63 -53.61
CA LYS A 2 15.28 -30.21 -53.19
C LYS A 2 14.82 -29.23 -54.30
N ARG A 3 13.53 -28.86 -54.34
CA ARG A 3 12.98 -27.62 -54.96
C ARG A 3 11.44 -27.59 -55.00
N THR A 4 10.76 -27.47 -53.86
CA THR A 4 9.35 -26.99 -53.79
C THR A 4 9.05 -26.46 -52.39
N LEU A 5 9.91 -25.58 -51.88
CA LEU A 5 9.71 -24.85 -50.62
C LEU A 5 9.49 -23.36 -50.94
N PHE A 6 8.40 -23.02 -51.63
CA PHE A 6 8.01 -21.62 -51.87
C PHE A 6 6.48 -21.37 -51.95
N PHE A 7 5.65 -22.35 -51.58
CA PHE A 7 4.19 -22.17 -51.49
C PHE A 7 3.67 -21.97 -50.05
N GLY A 8 4.56 -21.70 -49.09
CA GLY A 8 4.22 -21.56 -47.66
C GLY A 8 4.08 -20.12 -47.15
N ILE A 9 4.09 -19.10 -48.01
CA ILE A 9 4.15 -17.68 -47.58
C ILE A 9 2.95 -16.85 -48.08
N ALA A 10 2.02 -17.43 -48.83
CA ALA A 10 0.84 -16.73 -49.37
C ALA A 10 -0.49 -17.10 -48.67
N LEU A 11 -0.45 -17.64 -47.44
CA LEU A 11 -1.63 -17.89 -46.60
C LEU A 11 -1.54 -17.21 -45.21
N ILE A 12 -0.64 -16.22 -45.07
CA ILE A 12 -0.39 -15.43 -43.84
C ILE A 12 -0.79 -13.96 -44.08
N ALA A 13 -1.93 -13.72 -44.75
CA ALA A 13 -2.37 -12.35 -45.07
C ALA A 13 -3.88 -12.08 -44.98
N ILE A 14 -4.73 -13.06 -44.62
CA ILE A 14 -6.19 -12.84 -44.54
C ILE A 14 -6.76 -13.62 -43.35
N LEU A 15 -6.72 -13.01 -42.17
CA LEU A 15 -7.52 -13.27 -40.96
C LEU A 15 -7.18 -12.12 -39.97
N LEU A 16 -7.42 -10.86 -40.33
CA LEU A 16 -8.68 -10.14 -40.10
C LEU A 16 -9.29 -10.38 -38.71
N PHE A 17 -8.99 -9.42 -37.83
CA PHE A 17 -9.90 -8.77 -36.88
C PHE A 17 -10.95 -9.61 -36.12
N ALA A 18 -10.60 -9.98 -34.89
CA ALA A 18 -11.52 -10.02 -33.74
C ALA A 18 -10.67 -9.60 -32.51
N GLY A 19 -10.89 -8.49 -31.81
CA GLY A 19 -12.17 -7.90 -31.45
C GLY A 19 -12.62 -8.39 -30.07
N CYS A 20 -11.83 -8.15 -29.02
CA CYS A 20 -12.31 -8.21 -27.62
C CYS A 20 -11.86 -6.93 -26.89
N ALA A 21 -12.60 -5.86 -27.11
CA ALA A 21 -12.63 -4.71 -26.22
C ALA A 21 -13.51 -5.08 -25.02
N THR A 22 -12.91 -5.58 -23.95
CA THR A 22 -13.63 -5.75 -22.68
C THR A 22 -13.70 -4.39 -22.00
N LYS A 23 -14.84 -3.71 -22.18
CA LYS A 23 -15.25 -2.58 -21.34
C LYS A 23 -15.49 -3.11 -19.93
N THR A 24 -14.70 -2.65 -18.97
CA THR A 24 -15.04 -2.77 -17.55
C THR A 24 -16.09 -1.73 -17.24
N GLU A 25 -17.36 -2.14 -17.21
CA GLU A 25 -18.45 -1.32 -16.70
C GLU A 25 -18.38 -1.29 -15.16
N THR A 26 -18.33 -0.08 -14.62
CA THR A 26 -18.44 0.23 -13.20
C THR A 26 -19.82 -0.19 -12.69
N PRO A 27 -19.94 -1.04 -11.66
CA PRO A 27 -21.23 -1.32 -11.04
C PRO A 27 -21.77 -0.07 -10.32
N PRO A 28 -23.09 0.17 -10.34
CA PRO A 28 -23.68 1.39 -9.83
C PRO A 28 -23.59 1.48 -8.30
N GLN A 29 -23.08 2.62 -7.82
CA GLN A 29 -23.15 3.04 -6.43
C GLN A 29 -24.63 3.29 -6.08
N LYS A 30 -25.22 2.43 -5.26
CA LYS A 30 -26.55 2.61 -4.69
C LYS A 30 -26.42 3.30 -3.33
N GLU A 31 -27.26 4.31 -3.16
CA GLU A 31 -27.23 5.33 -2.12
C GLU A 31 -27.44 4.82 -0.69
N THR A 32 -26.88 5.61 0.22
CA THR A 32 -27.05 5.69 1.67
C THR A 32 -28.46 5.40 2.19
N PRO A 33 -28.57 4.81 3.39
CA PRO A 33 -29.50 5.40 4.35
C PRO A 33 -28.81 5.94 5.61
N THR A 34 -29.18 7.19 5.90
CA THR A 34 -29.05 7.92 7.15
C THR A 34 -29.54 7.12 8.34
N GLU A 35 -28.73 6.99 9.38
CA GLU A 35 -29.21 6.62 10.72
C GLU A 35 -29.23 7.87 11.60
N LYS A 36 -30.43 8.27 12.01
CA LYS A 36 -30.67 9.36 12.96
C LYS A 36 -30.24 8.93 14.38
N PRO A 37 -29.97 9.89 15.27
CA PRO A 37 -29.59 9.62 16.66
C PRO A 37 -30.72 8.92 17.43
N VAL A 38 -30.42 7.83 18.13
CA VAL A 38 -31.30 7.28 19.15
C VAL A 38 -30.99 7.96 20.48
N GLU A 39 -31.93 8.81 20.87
CA GLU A 39 -32.12 9.35 22.21
C GLU A 39 -32.69 8.24 23.11
N GLU A 40 -32.05 7.98 24.25
CA GLU A 40 -32.65 7.22 25.35
C GLU A 40 -32.47 8.02 26.65
N LYS A 41 -33.60 8.37 27.26
CA LYS A 41 -33.77 9.18 28.49
C LYS A 41 -34.03 8.22 29.68
N PRO A 42 -34.23 8.69 30.93
CA PRO A 42 -33.31 8.57 32.06
C PRO A 42 -33.81 7.62 33.18
N ILE A 43 -32.90 7.14 34.03
CA ILE A 43 -33.21 6.59 35.39
C ILE A 43 -32.00 6.92 36.26
N GLU A 44 -31.99 8.03 37.01
CA GLU A 44 -32.57 8.26 38.35
C GLU A 44 -31.94 7.41 39.47
N ASP A 45 -30.99 8.07 40.15
CA ASP A 45 -30.64 8.06 41.58
C ASP A 45 -30.47 6.75 42.35
N THR A 46 -29.20 6.48 42.70
CA THR A 46 -28.84 6.19 44.10
C THR A 46 -27.43 6.71 44.42
N LYS A 47 -27.35 7.69 45.34
CA LYS A 47 -26.12 8.22 45.99
C LYS A 47 -26.07 7.66 47.43
N PRO A 48 -24.94 7.63 48.19
CA PRO A 48 -23.50 7.58 47.86
C PRO A 48 -22.77 6.40 48.53
N SER A 49 -21.61 6.00 47.99
CA SER A 49 -20.54 5.38 48.80
C SER A 49 -19.19 6.00 48.41
N THR A 50 -18.64 6.83 49.29
CA THR A 50 -17.23 7.29 49.28
C THR A 50 -16.43 6.43 50.27
N PRO A 51 -15.07 6.37 50.26
CA PRO A 51 -14.03 6.63 49.23
C PRO A 51 -12.96 5.47 49.21
N PRO A 52 -11.88 5.45 48.39
CA PRO A 52 -10.71 6.34 48.54
C PRO A 52 -10.28 7.02 47.23
N ALA A 53 -9.67 8.20 47.34
CA ALA A 53 -9.13 8.97 46.23
C ALA A 53 -8.14 8.15 45.40
N GLU A 54 -8.56 7.75 44.20
CA GLU A 54 -7.66 7.25 43.17
C GLU A 54 -6.89 8.44 42.58
N LYS A 55 -5.55 8.34 42.60
CA LYS A 55 -4.67 9.29 41.91
C LYS A 55 -5.07 9.32 40.42
N PRO A 56 -4.96 10.46 39.74
CA PRO A 56 -5.20 10.53 38.30
C PRO A 56 -4.39 9.44 37.58
N VAL A 57 -5.07 8.53 36.89
CA VAL A 57 -4.44 7.62 35.94
C VAL A 57 -3.94 8.50 34.80
N GLU A 58 -2.64 8.80 34.83
CA GLU A 58 -1.95 9.50 33.76
C GLU A 58 -2.00 8.60 32.52
N GLU A 59 -2.88 8.97 31.59
CA GLU A 59 -2.99 8.37 30.27
C GLU A 59 -1.64 8.52 29.57
N THR A 60 -0.86 7.43 29.52
CA THR A 60 0.46 7.41 28.90
C THR A 60 0.29 7.56 27.39
N LYS A 61 0.26 8.81 26.92
CA LYS A 61 0.43 9.12 25.51
C LYS A 61 1.76 8.49 25.05
N PRO A 62 1.78 7.67 23.99
CA PRO A 62 3.02 7.05 23.54
C PRO A 62 4.04 8.14 23.20
N THR A 63 5.11 8.21 23.98
CA THR A 63 6.23 9.11 23.75
C THR A 63 6.84 8.76 22.40
N PRO A 64 7.08 9.72 21.49
CA PRO A 64 7.79 9.44 20.25
C PRO A 64 9.23 9.05 20.60
N THR A 65 9.54 7.76 20.56
CA THR A 65 10.91 7.27 20.65
C THR A 65 11.63 7.67 19.37
N THR A 66 12.44 8.73 19.43
CA THR A 66 13.37 9.07 18.35
C THR A 66 14.50 8.04 18.37
N SER A 67 14.30 6.92 17.66
CA SER A 67 15.40 6.00 17.34
C SER A 67 16.35 6.70 16.36
N ILE A 68 17.65 6.58 16.60
CA ILE A 68 18.66 6.98 15.60
C ILE A 68 18.54 5.96 14.47
N TRP A 69 18.28 6.44 13.25
CA TRP A 69 18.13 5.58 12.08
C TRP A 69 19.46 4.96 11.65
N LYS A 70 19.42 3.72 11.14
CA LYS A 70 20.57 3.01 10.58
C LYS A 70 20.14 2.08 9.44
N ALA A 71 20.83 2.10 8.30
CA ALA A 71 20.64 1.12 7.22
C ALA A 71 21.27 -0.24 7.54
N ASP A 72 20.66 -1.02 8.43
CA ASP A 72 21.13 -2.38 8.79
C ASP A 72 20.27 -3.52 8.24
N GLY A 73 19.17 -3.19 7.56
CA GLY A 73 18.27 -4.16 6.94
C GLY A 73 17.23 -4.78 7.89
N ILE A 74 17.17 -4.35 9.15
CA ILE A 74 16.18 -4.82 10.12
C ILE A 74 15.17 -3.70 10.38
N ILE A 75 13.92 -3.88 9.93
CA ILE A 75 12.85 -2.90 10.16
C ILE A 75 12.30 -3.07 11.58
N THR A 76 12.50 -2.06 12.42
CA THR A 76 12.03 -2.02 13.81
C THR A 76 10.76 -1.19 13.98
N GLN A 77 10.10 -1.33 15.13
CA GLN A 77 8.88 -0.58 15.44
C GLN A 77 9.19 0.92 15.51
N ASN A 78 8.37 1.73 14.84
CA ASN A 78 8.48 3.19 14.78
C ASN A 78 9.76 3.75 14.11
N GLU A 79 10.54 2.92 13.41
CA GLU A 79 11.72 3.38 12.66
C GLU A 79 11.36 4.29 11.48
N TYR A 80 10.27 3.93 10.78
CA TYR A 80 9.73 4.69 9.66
C TYR A 80 8.37 5.26 9.99
N ARG A 81 8.16 6.54 9.65
CA ARG A 81 6.89 7.25 9.88
C ARG A 81 5.81 6.81 8.89
N ASN A 82 6.22 6.41 7.70
CA ASN A 82 5.32 6.11 6.60
C ASN A 82 5.58 4.72 6.05
N SER A 83 4.53 4.11 5.49
CA SER A 83 4.64 2.89 4.73
C SER A 83 3.58 2.79 3.64
N ARG A 84 3.84 1.96 2.63
CA ARG A 84 2.91 1.67 1.54
C ARG A 84 3.10 0.25 1.01
N GLU A 85 1.99 -0.44 0.82
CA GLU A 85 1.97 -1.78 0.23
C GLU A 85 1.68 -1.75 -1.27
N PHE A 86 2.31 -2.67 -1.99
CA PHE A 86 2.14 -2.86 -3.43
C PHE A 86 1.98 -4.35 -3.74
N GLY A 87 1.33 -4.63 -4.88
CA GLY A 87 1.19 -6.01 -5.38
C GLY A 87 0.46 -6.93 -4.41
N ASN A 88 -0.59 -6.44 -3.74
CA ASN A 88 -1.38 -7.18 -2.73
C ASN A 88 -0.53 -7.65 -1.54
N GLY A 89 0.31 -6.76 -0.99
CA GLY A 89 1.12 -7.03 0.20
C GLY A 89 2.46 -7.74 -0.07
N ARG A 90 2.77 -8.05 -1.34
CA ARG A 90 4.04 -8.70 -1.70
C ARG A 90 5.27 -7.80 -1.53
N PHE A 91 5.05 -6.49 -1.59
CA PHE A 91 6.09 -5.49 -1.37
C PHE A 91 5.56 -4.42 -0.42
N THR A 92 6.33 -4.08 0.60
CA THR A 92 6.06 -2.95 1.49
C THR A 92 7.25 -2.00 1.46
N LEU A 93 7.00 -0.75 1.07
CA LEU A 93 7.96 0.34 1.19
C LEU A 93 7.74 1.04 2.52
N TYR A 94 8.81 1.30 3.25
CA TYR A 94 8.83 2.11 4.47
C TYR A 94 9.74 3.31 4.26
N TRP A 95 9.33 4.49 4.70
CA TRP A 95 10.17 5.67 4.60
C TRP A 95 9.93 6.72 5.69
N SER A 96 10.98 7.49 5.93
CA SER A 96 11.02 8.73 6.69
C SER A 96 11.97 9.68 5.97
N ASN A 97 11.84 10.98 6.20
CA ASN A 97 12.80 11.94 5.70
C ASN A 97 13.03 13.04 6.76
N ASP A 98 14.16 13.72 6.65
CA ASP A 98 14.42 14.99 7.30
C ASP A 98 14.57 16.09 6.23
N GLU A 99 15.33 17.14 6.54
CA GLU A 99 15.57 18.27 5.63
C GLU A 99 16.54 17.93 4.48
N GLU A 100 17.34 16.87 4.63
CA GLU A 100 18.43 16.53 3.69
C GLU A 100 18.28 15.13 3.09
N PHE A 101 17.85 14.14 3.88
CA PHE A 101 17.88 12.74 3.48
C PHE A 101 16.50 12.07 3.48
N LEU A 102 16.34 11.16 2.52
CA LEU A 102 15.27 10.16 2.49
C LEU A 102 15.81 8.82 2.99
N TYR A 103 15.24 8.33 4.08
CA TYR A 103 15.53 7.04 4.69
C TYR A 103 14.48 6.03 4.24
N MET A 104 14.91 4.89 3.68
CA MET A 104 13.99 3.89 3.14
C MET A 104 14.37 2.47 3.53
N ALA A 105 13.34 1.63 3.62
CA ALA A 105 13.48 0.18 3.60
C ALA A 105 12.43 -0.44 2.67
N ILE A 106 12.81 -1.51 1.97
CA ILE A 106 11.91 -2.28 1.11
C ILE A 106 11.84 -3.70 1.64
N ARG A 107 10.65 -4.15 2.01
CA ARG A 107 10.38 -5.54 2.38
C ARG A 107 9.67 -6.23 1.22
N GLY A 108 10.33 -7.18 0.57
CA GLY A 108 9.76 -7.96 -0.53
C GLY A 108 9.66 -9.45 -0.19
N GLN A 109 8.57 -10.09 -0.59
CA GLN A 109 8.44 -11.55 -0.58
C GLN A 109 9.00 -12.12 -1.89
N THR A 110 10.32 -12.31 -1.94
CA THR A 110 11.04 -12.78 -3.13
C THR A 110 12.32 -13.52 -2.75
N SER A 111 12.83 -14.37 -3.64
CA SER A 111 14.15 -15.00 -3.53
C SER A 111 15.23 -14.27 -4.36
N GLY A 112 14.84 -13.19 -5.06
CA GLY A 112 15.71 -12.39 -5.90
C GLY A 112 15.81 -10.95 -5.42
N TRP A 113 16.16 -10.07 -6.34
CA TRP A 113 16.35 -8.65 -6.08
C TRP A 113 15.03 -7.88 -6.15
N VAL A 114 14.98 -6.75 -5.45
CA VAL A 114 13.92 -5.75 -5.54
C VAL A 114 14.51 -4.44 -6.02
N SER A 115 13.76 -3.69 -6.82
CA SER A 115 14.17 -2.36 -7.28
C SER A 115 13.08 -1.33 -7.02
N ILE A 116 13.50 -0.10 -6.76
CA ILE A 116 12.64 1.09 -6.76
C ILE A 116 13.19 2.08 -7.79
N GLY A 117 12.29 2.71 -8.55
CA GLY A 117 12.63 3.74 -9.52
C GLY A 117 11.94 5.06 -9.16
N PHE A 118 12.69 6.16 -9.24
CA PHE A 118 12.19 7.52 -9.09
C PHE A 118 11.98 8.18 -10.44
N GLU A 119 10.95 9.03 -10.52
CA GLU A 119 10.60 9.79 -11.73
C GLU A 119 10.45 8.98 -13.03
N PRO A 120 9.76 7.81 -13.04
CA PRO A 120 9.58 7.05 -14.27
C PRO A 120 8.61 7.72 -15.25
N THR A 121 8.90 7.67 -16.55
CA THR A 121 7.96 8.05 -17.61
C THR A 121 6.85 7.01 -17.78
N GLN A 122 7.23 5.72 -17.76
CA GLN A 122 6.31 4.59 -17.88
C GLN A 122 6.94 3.36 -17.24
N ALA A 123 6.27 2.76 -16.26
CA ALA A 123 6.81 1.67 -15.45
C ALA A 123 8.17 2.05 -14.83
N MET A 124 9.28 1.50 -15.32
CA MET A 124 10.65 1.83 -14.87
C MET A 124 11.49 2.53 -15.95
N ARG A 125 10.87 2.92 -17.07
CA ARG A 125 11.57 3.63 -18.14
C ARG A 125 11.98 5.03 -17.66
N ASP A 126 13.22 5.41 -17.95
CA ASP A 126 13.87 6.68 -17.62
C ASP A 126 14.00 6.97 -16.12
N ALA A 127 13.75 5.97 -15.27
CA ALA A 127 13.78 6.14 -13.83
C ALA A 127 15.22 6.15 -13.28
N ASP A 128 15.42 6.90 -12.20
CA ASP A 128 16.58 6.73 -11.34
C ASP A 128 16.36 5.51 -10.44
N MET A 129 17.17 4.47 -10.64
CA MET A 129 16.92 3.15 -10.06
C MET A 129 17.87 2.79 -8.92
N ILE A 130 17.30 2.24 -7.84
CA ILE A 130 18.03 1.61 -6.74
C ILE A 130 17.64 0.13 -6.69
N PHE A 131 18.62 -0.76 -6.52
CA PHE A 131 18.45 -2.22 -6.43
C PHE A 131 18.95 -2.74 -5.09
N GLY A 132 18.31 -3.76 -4.54
CA GLY A 132 18.66 -4.43 -3.29
C GLY A 132 18.16 -5.85 -3.20
#